data_AF-R9U0Z7-F1
#
_entry.id   AF-R9U0Z7-F1
#
_cell.length_a   1.000
_cell.length_b   1.000
_cell.length_c   1.000
_cell.angle_alpha   90.00
_cell.angle_beta   90.00
_cell.angle_gamma   90.00
#
_symmetry.space_group_name_H-M   'P 1'
#
loop_
_entity.id
_entity.type
_entity.pdbx_description
1 polymer ?
#
loop_
_entity_poly.entity_id
_entity_poly.type
_entity_poly.pdbx_seq_one_letter_code
_entity_poly.pdbx_strand_id
1 'polypeptide(L)'
;MGCFSFQVRQNSKLWVGWEIIPIFSISLHRKDLQLLEGIKAYFGGIGRISKHGESSYSYTVTSKKELTILLNHFDNYGLITQKLADYLLFKKGF
;
A
#
# COMPACT_ATOMS: atom_id res chain seq x y z
N MET A 1 -1.83 1.19 -11.38
CA MET A 1 -0.44 0.81 -11.03
C MET A 1 -0.34 0.52 -9.55
N GLY A 2 0.31 -0.59 -9.17
CA GLY A 2 0.66 -0.87 -7.77
C GLY A 2 1.96 -0.16 -7.37
N CYS A 3 2.15 0.17 -6.10
CA CYS A 3 3.35 0.84 -5.56
C CYS A 3 3.63 0.41 -4.11
N PHE A 4 4.91 0.21 -3.79
CA PHE A 4 5.41 0.05 -2.42
C PHE A 4 6.26 1.28 -2.11
N SER A 5 5.98 2.00 -1.04
CA SER A 5 6.71 3.23 -0.70
C SER A 5 6.75 3.48 0.80
N PHE A 6 7.68 4.33 1.22
CA PHE A 6 7.71 4.87 2.57
C PHE A 6 7.46 6.38 2.50
N GLN A 7 6.54 6.86 3.30
CA GLN A 7 6.34 8.28 3.53
C GLN A 7 7.10 8.67 4.79
N VAL A 8 7.97 9.68 4.68
CA VAL A 8 8.67 10.27 5.81
C VAL A 8 7.97 11.59 6.15
N ARG A 9 7.45 11.71 7.38
CA ARG A 9 6.79 12.94 7.84
C ARG A 9 7.41 13.44 9.14
N GLN A 10 7.45 14.77 9.31
CA GLN A 10 7.82 15.36 10.59
C GLN A 10 6.75 15.04 11.63
N ASN A 11 7.20 14.60 12.80
CA ASN A 11 6.33 14.32 13.94
C ASN A 11 7.07 14.69 15.23
N SER A 12 6.83 15.90 15.74
CA SER A 12 7.44 16.43 16.96
C SER A 12 7.08 15.66 18.24
N LYS A 13 6.08 14.76 18.17
CA LYS A 13 5.71 13.90 19.30
C LYS A 13 6.66 12.71 19.47
N LEU A 14 7.40 12.35 18.42
CA LEU A 14 8.41 11.31 18.47
C LEU A 14 9.74 11.93 18.89
N TRP A 15 10.51 11.23 19.71
CA TRP A 15 11.84 11.71 20.17
C TRP A 15 12.80 11.99 19.01
N VAL A 16 12.71 11.20 17.94
CA VAL A 16 13.50 11.34 16.71
C VAL A 16 12.97 12.46 15.80
N GLY A 17 11.79 13.00 16.06
CA GLY A 17 11.16 14.08 15.29
C GLY A 17 10.60 13.68 13.92
N TRP A 18 10.75 12.42 13.52
CA TRP A 18 10.32 11.90 12.23
C TRP A 18 9.55 10.59 12.36
N GLU A 19 8.53 10.42 11.54
CA GLU A 19 7.74 9.20 11.44
C GLU A 19 7.87 8.63 10.03
N ILE A 20 8.15 7.33 9.96
CA ILE A 20 8.25 6.56 8.72
C ILE A 20 6.97 5.73 8.61
N ILE A 21 6.23 5.94 7.52
CA ILE A 21 4.95 5.28 7.25
C ILE A 21 5.11 4.40 6.02
N PRO A 22 5.07 3.07 6.17
CA PRO A 22 5.01 2.17 5.02
C PRO A 22 3.64 2.28 4.33
N ILE A 23 3.64 2.32 3.01
CA ILE A 23 2.45 2.48 2.17
C ILE A 23 2.51 1.47 1.03
N PHE A 24 1.45 0.67 0.89
CA PHE A 24 1.12 0.01 -0.36
C PHE A 24 -0.05 0.73 -1.02
N SER A 25 0.00 0.96 -2.33
CA SER A 25 -1.12 1.55 -3.05
C SER A 25 -1.35 0.98 -4.44
N ILE A 26 -2.60 0.98 -4.89
CA ILE A 26 -3.00 0.69 -6.25
C ILE A 26 -3.88 1.85 -6.74
N SER A 27 -3.38 2.61 -7.71
CA SER A 27 -4.14 3.71 -8.34
C SER A 27 -4.67 3.29 -9.70
N LEU A 28 -5.97 3.47 -9.91
CA LEU A 28 -6.69 3.15 -11.16
C LEU A 28 -7.68 4.27 -11.52
N HIS A 29 -8.08 4.33 -12.79
CA HIS A 29 -9.06 5.31 -13.27
C HIS A 29 -10.44 5.04 -12.64
N ARG A 30 -11.29 6.07 -12.54
CA ARG A 30 -12.63 5.98 -11.91
C ARG A 30 -13.54 4.90 -12.48
N LYS A 31 -13.32 4.49 -13.74
CA LYS A 31 -14.07 3.41 -14.39
C LYS A 31 -13.80 2.05 -13.73
N ASP A 32 -12.63 1.90 -13.11
CA ASP A 32 -12.17 0.67 -12.47
C ASP A 32 -12.34 0.72 -10.94
N LEU A 33 -13.20 1.60 -10.42
CA LEU A 33 -13.46 1.70 -8.99
C LEU A 33 -13.95 0.36 -8.41
N GLN A 34 -14.81 -0.34 -9.16
CA GLN A 34 -15.32 -1.65 -8.74
C GLN A 34 -14.20 -2.70 -8.63
N LEU A 35 -13.14 -2.59 -9.44
CA LEU A 35 -11.97 -3.47 -9.33
C LEU A 35 -11.21 -3.19 -8.03
N LEU A 36 -11.05 -1.92 -7.65
CA LEU A 36 -10.44 -1.57 -6.36
C LEU A 36 -11.26 -2.09 -5.17
N GLU A 37 -12.59 -1.98 -5.22
CA GLU A 37 -13.47 -2.55 -4.19
C GLU A 37 -13.36 -4.08 -4.13
N GLY A 38 -13.26 -4.75 -5.28
CA GLY A 38 -13.01 -6.19 -5.35
C GLY A 38 -11.67 -6.60 -4.72
N ILE A 39 -10.60 -5.85 -4.98
CA ILE A 39 -9.28 -6.08 -4.35
C ILE A 39 -9.38 -5.88 -2.83
N LYS A 40 -10.04 -4.82 -2.38
CA LYS A 40 -10.25 -4.56 -0.95
C LYS A 40 -11.02 -5.72 -0.29
N ALA A 41 -12.08 -6.19 -0.92
CA ALA A 41 -12.86 -7.33 -0.43
C ALA A 41 -12.03 -8.62 -0.37
N TYR A 42 -11.20 -8.89 -1.40
CA TYR A 42 -10.28 -10.03 -1.44
C TYR A 42 -9.32 -10.05 -0.25
N PHE A 43 -8.76 -8.90 0.13
CA PHE A 43 -7.88 -8.79 1.30
C PHE A 43 -8.63 -8.69 2.64
N GLY A 44 -9.90 -9.08 2.71
CA GLY A 44 -10.68 -9.10 3.95
C GLY A 44 -11.13 -7.71 4.42
N GLY A 45 -11.23 -6.75 3.50
CA GLY A 45 -11.72 -5.40 3.79
C GLY A 45 -10.66 -4.42 4.29
N ILE A 46 -9.39 -4.82 4.35
CA ILE A 46 -8.28 -3.96 4.83
C ILE A 46 -7.99 -2.80 3.90
N GLY A 47 -7.43 -1.71 4.43
CA GLY A 47 -7.06 -0.53 3.67
C GLY A 47 -8.25 0.36 3.28
N ARG A 48 -7.94 1.44 2.57
CA ARG A 48 -8.90 2.49 2.23
C ARG A 48 -8.86 2.80 0.74
N ILE A 49 -10.03 3.07 0.17
CA ILE A 49 -10.16 3.65 -1.17
C ILE A 49 -10.45 5.15 -1.02
N SER A 50 -9.69 5.97 -1.73
CA SER A 50 -9.86 7.43 -1.73
C SER A 50 -9.62 7.98 -3.13
N LYS A 51 -10.27 9.11 -3.44
CA LYS A 51 -10.06 9.83 -4.68
C LYS A 51 -8.59 10.28 -4.77
N HIS A 52 -7.99 10.12 -5.95
CA HIS A 52 -6.62 10.50 -6.25
C HIS A 52 -6.62 11.36 -7.52
N GLY A 53 -6.43 12.67 -7.38
CA GLY A 53 -6.62 13.61 -8.47
C GLY A 53 -8.07 13.66 -8.98
N GLU A 54 -8.26 14.06 -10.23
CA GLU A 54 -9.60 14.33 -10.77
C GLU A 54 -10.33 13.07 -11.25
N SER A 55 -9.60 12.15 -11.88
CA SER A 55 -10.16 11.01 -12.64
C SER A 55 -9.76 9.64 -12.10
N SER A 56 -9.05 9.55 -10.98
CA SER A 56 -8.54 8.29 -10.46
C SER A 56 -8.89 8.07 -8.99
N TYR A 57 -8.85 6.81 -8.56
CA TYR A 57 -9.00 6.38 -7.19
C TYR A 57 -7.79 5.53 -6.81
N SER A 58 -7.41 5.58 -5.54
CA SER A 58 -6.34 4.78 -4.97
C SER A 58 -6.86 3.91 -3.85
N TYR A 59 -6.61 2.61 -3.96
CA TYR A 59 -6.61 1.69 -2.83
C TYR A 59 -5.28 1.81 -2.10
N THR A 60 -5.30 2.07 -0.80
CA THR A 60 -4.09 2.34 0.00
C THR A 60 -4.14 1.57 1.32
N VAL A 61 -3.04 0.92 1.68
CA VAL A 61 -2.84 0.22 2.94
C VAL A 61 -1.64 0.83 3.67
N THR A 62 -1.85 1.31 4.89
CA THR A 62 -0.79 1.98 5.69
C THR A 62 -0.65 1.43 7.10
N SER A 63 -1.66 0.71 7.61
CA SER A 63 -1.61 0.13 8.95
C SER A 63 -0.63 -1.04 8.98
N LYS A 64 0.23 -1.08 10.01
CA LYS A 64 1.18 -2.19 10.21
C LYS A 64 0.48 -3.54 10.26
N LYS A 65 -0.67 -3.64 10.95
CA LYS A 65 -1.43 -4.89 11.04
C LYS A 65 -1.94 -5.34 9.67
N GLU A 66 -2.48 -4.41 8.89
CA GLU A 66 -3.03 -4.69 7.56
C GLU A 66 -1.93 -5.02 6.54
N LEU A 67 -0.80 -4.30 6.59
CA LEU A 67 0.35 -4.58 5.73
C LEU A 67 0.90 -5.98 5.94
N THR A 68 0.81 -6.54 7.15
CA THR A 68 1.24 -7.93 7.41
C THR A 68 0.43 -8.93 6.58
N ILE A 69 -0.88 -8.72 6.43
CA ILE A 69 -1.76 -9.55 5.59
C ILE A 69 -1.34 -9.45 4.12
N LEU A 70 -1.04 -8.23 3.67
CA LEU A 70 -0.59 -7.95 2.31
C LEU A 70 0.78 -8.57 2.00
N LEU A 71 1.75 -8.45 2.92
CA LEU A 71 3.07 -9.05 2.78
C LEU A 71 2.99 -10.57 2.69
N ASN A 72 2.14 -11.20 3.51
CA ASN A 72 1.90 -12.64 3.46
C ASN A 72 1.34 -13.10 2.10
N HIS A 73 0.49 -12.29 1.45
CA HIS A 73 0.04 -12.60 0.10
C HIS A 73 1.22 -12.61 -0.90
N PHE A 74 2.05 -11.57 -0.92
CA PHE A 74 3.18 -11.49 -1.85
C PHE A 74 4.32 -12.48 -1.54
N ASP A 75 4.40 -13.00 -0.32
CA ASP A 75 5.29 -14.11 0.03
C ASP A 75 4.82 -15.44 -0.58
N ASN A 76 3.52 -15.70 -0.56
CA ASN A 76 2.94 -16.92 -1.13
C ASN A 76 2.76 -16.83 -2.66
N TYR A 77 2.54 -15.61 -3.17
CA TYR A 77 2.30 -15.29 -4.57
C TYR A 77 3.27 -14.21 -5.04
N GLY A 78 4.51 -14.64 -5.29
CA GLY A 78 5.63 -13.76 -5.61
C GLY A 78 5.42 -12.90 -6.87
N LEU A 79 5.87 -11.65 -6.80
CA LEU A 79 5.93 -10.76 -7.96
C LEU A 79 7.01 -11.26 -8.94
N ILE A 80 6.67 -11.31 -10.24
CA ILE A 80 7.57 -11.83 -11.28
C ILE A 80 8.37 -10.71 -11.96
N THR A 81 7.89 -9.47 -11.86
CA THR A 81 8.53 -8.31 -12.51
C THR A 81 9.62 -7.69 -11.63
N GLN A 82 10.34 -6.70 -12.15
CA GLN A 82 11.35 -5.95 -11.40
C GLN A 82 10.81 -5.29 -10.10
N LYS A 83 9.48 -5.14 -10.00
CA LYS A 83 8.80 -4.68 -8.78
C LYS A 83 9.02 -5.58 -7.56
N LEU A 84 9.44 -6.83 -7.77
CA LEU A 84 9.88 -7.71 -6.69
C LEU A 84 11.00 -7.06 -5.86
N ALA A 85 11.92 -6.34 -6.49
CA ALA A 85 13.00 -5.65 -5.76
C ALA A 85 12.45 -4.58 -4.81
N ASP A 86 11.46 -3.79 -5.26
CA ASP A 86 10.77 -2.80 -4.42
C ASP A 86 10.07 -3.47 -3.24
N TYR A 87 9.38 -4.59 -3.50
CA TYR A 87 8.72 -5.38 -2.46
C TYR A 87 9.71 -5.92 -1.42
N LEU A 88 10.83 -6.49 -1.86
CA LEU A 88 11.84 -7.03 -0.95
C LEU A 88 12.47 -5.93 -0.09
N LEU A 89 12.72 -4.75 -0.67
CA LEU A 89 13.21 -3.59 0.08
C LEU A 89 12.16 -3.09 1.07
N PHE A 90 10.91 -3.00 0.63
CA PHE A 90 9.78 -2.63 1.47
C PHE A 90 9.60 -3.58 2.64
N LYS A 91 9.69 -4.90 2.41
CA LYS A 91 9.61 -5.93 3.45
C LYS A 91 10.76 -5.83 4.47
N LYS A 92 11.98 -5.47 4.03
CA LYS A 92 13.13 -5.28 4.94
C LYS A 92 12.98 -4.04 5.83
N GLY A 93 12.33 -2.99 5.36
CA GLY A 93 12.08 -1.76 6.12
C GLY A 93 10.83 -1.82 7.02
N PHE A 94 10.11 -2.94 7.01
CA PHE A 94 8.85 -3.16 7.72
C PHE A 94 9.04 -3.88 9.07
#